data_AF-A0A524LKS7-F1
#
_entry.id   AF-A0A524LKS7-F1
#
_cell.length_a   1.000
_cell.length_b   1.000
_cell.length_c   1.000
_cell.angle_alpha   90.00
_cell.angle_beta   90.00
_cell.angle_gamma   90.00
#
_symmetry.space_group_name_H-M   'P 1'
#
loop_
_entity.id
_entity.type
_entity.pdbx_description
1 polymer ?
#
loop_
_entity_poly.entity_id
_entity_poly.type
_entity_poly.pdbx_seq_one_letter_code
_entity_poly.pdbx_strand_id
1 'polypeptide(L)'
;MKKNNKLAVAEIVSQDNIKSCISTLEHLVNNSDALTFLSDDERVALLKAAGQLSRPDRDEIRKRNADVRKSRRQALTNSERQARAATGIRAARKDTVFKAPMQLSGKENNKDGTDLVLNSPRNCYICKKEFTQLHFFYDAMCPECAEFNY
;
A
#
# COMPACT_ATOMS: atom_id res chain seq x y z
N MET A 1 -8.68 -12.71 -1.64
CA MET A 1 -7.42 -13.25 -1.08
C MET A 1 -6.28 -12.21 -1.07
N LYS A 2 -6.49 -10.97 -0.59
CA LYS A 2 -5.45 -9.91 -0.53
C LYS A 2 -5.36 -9.17 0.82
N LYS A 3 -6.17 -9.54 1.81
CA LYS A 3 -6.06 -9.01 3.18
C LYS A 3 -4.82 -9.60 3.91
N ASN A 4 -4.33 -10.76 3.49
CA ASN A 4 -3.32 -11.53 4.24
C ASN A 4 -1.92 -10.89 4.31
N ASN A 5 -1.52 -10.02 3.38
CA ASN A 5 -0.13 -9.55 3.34
C ASN A 5 0.14 -8.30 4.19
N LYS A 6 -0.89 -7.53 4.57
CA LYS A 6 -0.76 -6.40 5.51
C LYS A 6 -0.94 -6.87 6.97
N LEU A 7 -1.76 -7.91 7.17
CA LEU A 7 -1.88 -8.63 8.44
C LEU A 7 -0.57 -9.38 8.79
N ALA A 8 0.09 -10.00 7.81
CA ALA A 8 1.32 -10.76 8.04
C ALA A 8 2.52 -9.94 8.56
N VAL A 9 2.64 -8.64 8.21
CA VAL A 9 3.74 -7.80 8.73
C VAL A 9 3.45 -7.29 10.14
N ALA A 10 2.17 -7.04 10.45
CA ALA A 10 1.73 -6.64 11.80
C ALA A 10 1.80 -7.79 12.82
N GLU A 11 1.79 -9.05 12.36
CA GLU A 11 2.01 -10.23 13.21
C GLU A 11 3.49 -10.49 13.55
N ILE A 12 4.45 -9.94 12.79
CA ILE A 12 5.88 -10.28 12.97
C ILE A 12 6.54 -9.46 14.09
N VAL A 13 6.10 -8.23 14.37
CA VAL A 13 6.54 -7.46 15.54
C VAL A 13 5.42 -6.56 16.03
N SER A 14 4.88 -6.86 17.23
CA SER A 14 3.86 -6.01 17.86
C SER A 14 4.45 -4.65 18.24
N GLN A 15 3.60 -3.63 18.29
CA GLN A 15 4.04 -2.29 18.71
C GLN A 15 4.61 -2.30 20.14
N ASP A 16 4.11 -3.18 21.00
CA ASP A 16 4.59 -3.34 22.37
C ASP A 16 5.98 -3.99 22.41
N ASN A 17 6.25 -4.98 21.54
CA ASN A 17 7.58 -5.57 21.41
C ASN A 17 8.62 -4.54 20.95
N ILE A 18 8.27 -3.63 20.03
CA ILE A 18 9.16 -2.53 19.63
C ILE A 18 9.46 -1.62 20.81
N LYS A 19 8.43 -1.21 21.57
CA LYS A 19 8.61 -0.31 22.73
C LYS A 19 9.50 -0.96 23.80
N SER A 20 9.26 -2.23 24.12
CA SER A 20 10.10 -2.98 25.06
C SER A 20 11.54 -3.08 24.56
N CYS A 21 11.75 -3.39 23.28
CA CYS A 21 13.09 -3.47 22.69
C CYS A 21 13.84 -2.13 22.77
N ILE A 22 13.17 -1.01 22.44
CA ILE A 22 13.75 0.33 22.56
C ILE A 22 14.14 0.62 24.01
N SER A 23 13.23 0.38 24.96
CA SER A 23 13.50 0.59 26.38
C SER A 23 14.68 -0.23 26.90
N THR A 24 14.80 -1.49 26.49
CA THR A 24 15.95 -2.33 26.84
C THR A 24 17.25 -1.79 26.24
N LEU A 25 17.27 -1.40 24.97
CA LEU A 25 18.45 -0.84 24.32
C LEU A 25 18.89 0.47 24.98
N GLU A 26 17.95 1.37 25.30
CA GLU A 26 18.24 2.62 26.01
C GLU A 26 18.79 2.37 27.42
N HIS A 27 18.24 1.39 28.15
CA HIS A 27 18.77 1.01 29.45
C HIS A 27 20.21 0.50 29.37
N LEU A 28 20.53 -0.34 28.38
CA LEU A 28 21.88 -0.87 28.16
C LEU A 28 22.87 0.19 27.70
N VAL A 29 22.42 1.20 26.96
CA VAL A 29 23.25 2.36 26.56
C VAL A 29 23.56 3.25 27.76
N ASN A 30 22.61 3.43 28.68
CA ASN A 30 22.77 4.30 29.85
C ASN A 30 23.46 3.60 31.05
N ASN A 31 23.47 2.26 31.09
CA ASN A 31 24.07 1.47 32.18
C ASN A 31 25.03 0.43 31.59
N SER A 32 26.31 0.78 31.48
CA SER A 32 27.31 -0.05 30.81
C SER A 32 27.70 -1.32 31.58
N ASP A 33 27.52 -1.31 32.90
CA ASP A 33 27.68 -2.46 33.80
C ASP A 33 26.63 -3.53 33.54
N ALA A 34 25.44 -3.16 33.05
CA ALA A 34 24.36 -4.10 32.73
C ALA A 34 24.79 -5.18 31.71
N LEU A 35 25.74 -4.86 30.82
CA LEU A 35 26.28 -5.81 29.84
C LEU A 35 27.14 -6.91 30.47
N THR A 36 27.64 -6.72 31.69
CA THR A 36 28.46 -7.71 32.40
C THR A 36 27.63 -8.87 32.96
N PHE A 37 26.31 -8.68 33.10
CA PHE A 37 25.39 -9.72 33.57
C PHE A 37 24.87 -10.62 32.44
N LEU A 38 25.18 -10.29 31.18
CA LEU A 38 24.85 -11.13 30.03
C LEU A 38 25.92 -12.21 29.86
N SER A 39 25.51 -13.38 29.37
CA SER A 39 26.48 -14.36 28.86
C SER A 39 27.21 -13.80 27.64
N ASP A 40 28.41 -14.32 27.37
CA ASP A 40 29.21 -13.89 26.21
C ASP A 40 28.44 -14.08 24.89
N ASP A 41 27.70 -15.19 24.76
CA ASP A 41 26.89 -15.49 23.57
C ASP A 41 25.75 -14.49 23.40
N GLU A 42 25.03 -14.15 24.47
CA GLU A 42 23.94 -13.15 24.43
C GLU A 42 24.47 -11.76 24.08
N ARG A 43 25.60 -11.37 24.68
CA ARG A 43 26.25 -10.09 24.41
C ARG A 43 26.68 -9.99 22.95
N VAL A 44 27.33 -11.03 22.42
CA VAL A 44 27.75 -11.08 21.01
C VAL A 44 26.55 -11.04 20.08
N ALA A 45 25.51 -11.82 20.36
CA ALA A 45 24.29 -11.85 19.55
C ALA A 45 23.59 -10.48 19.53
N LEU A 46 23.43 -9.85 20.70
CA LEU A 46 22.81 -8.53 20.83
C LEU A 46 23.58 -7.46 20.05
N LEU A 47 24.89 -7.35 20.27
CA LEU A 47 25.72 -6.34 19.62
C LEU A 47 25.80 -6.57 18.11
N LYS A 48 25.88 -7.82 17.66
CA LYS A 48 25.87 -8.18 16.24
C LYS A 48 24.56 -7.78 15.59
N ALA A 49 23.43 -8.12 16.19
CA ALA A 49 22.11 -7.79 15.65
C ALA A 49 21.88 -6.27 15.63
N ALA A 50 22.20 -5.56 16.71
CA ALA A 50 22.11 -4.10 16.79
C ALA A 50 23.02 -3.41 15.76
N GLY A 51 24.23 -3.93 15.58
CA GLY A 51 25.18 -3.47 14.57
C GLY A 51 24.68 -3.67 13.14
N GLN A 52 24.20 -4.86 12.79
CA GLN A 52 23.62 -5.17 11.47
C GLN A 52 22.36 -4.35 11.18
N LEU A 53 21.57 -4.04 12.21
CA LEU A 53 20.37 -3.22 12.07
C LEU A 53 20.73 -1.74 11.82
N SER A 54 21.61 -1.17 12.65
CA SER A 54 22.01 0.24 12.63
C SER A 54 22.99 0.59 11.50
N ARG A 55 23.91 -0.32 11.20
CA ARG A 55 24.97 -0.16 10.18
C ARG A 55 24.98 -1.39 9.25
N PRO A 56 23.94 -1.55 8.42
CA PRO A 56 23.88 -2.62 7.43
C PRO A 56 24.99 -2.49 6.38
N ASP A 57 25.41 -3.62 5.82
CA ASP A 57 26.33 -3.62 4.69
C ASP A 57 25.66 -3.09 3.40
N ARG A 58 26.47 -2.90 2.35
CA ARG A 58 26.02 -2.33 1.08
C ARG A 58 24.93 -3.17 0.39
N ASP A 59 24.98 -4.50 0.49
CA ASP A 59 24.01 -5.38 -0.16
C ASP A 59 22.69 -5.39 0.61
N GLU A 60 22.74 -5.36 1.94
CA GLU A 60 21.58 -5.21 2.79
C GLU A 60 20.91 -3.83 2.61
N ILE A 61 21.68 -2.75 2.47
CA ILE A 61 21.15 -1.42 2.11
C ILE A 61 20.44 -1.48 0.74
N ARG A 62 21.04 -2.13 -0.26
CA ARG A 62 20.41 -2.28 -1.59
C ARG A 62 19.09 -3.04 -1.48
N LYS A 63 19.07 -4.14 -0.73
CA LYS A 63 17.88 -4.98 -0.51
C LYS A 63 16.77 -4.18 0.19
N ARG A 64 17.07 -3.51 1.32
CA ARG A 64 16.11 -2.67 2.04
C ARG A 64 15.50 -1.59 1.15
N ASN A 65 16.31 -0.93 0.34
CA ASN A 65 15.84 0.08 -0.61
C ASN A 65 14.93 -0.51 -1.70
N ALA A 66 15.26 -1.68 -2.23
CA ALA A 66 14.42 -2.39 -3.19
C ALA A 66 13.06 -2.78 -2.58
N ASP A 67 13.07 -3.27 -1.34
CA ASP A 67 11.86 -3.65 -0.61
C ASP A 67 10.95 -2.45 -0.33
N VAL A 68 11.52 -1.30 0.07
CA VAL A 68 10.76 -0.04 0.24
C VAL A 68 10.10 0.39 -1.08
N ARG A 69 10.84 0.37 -2.19
CA ARG A 69 10.30 0.73 -3.52
C ARG A 69 9.19 -0.22 -3.93
N LYS A 70 9.39 -1.53 -3.73
CA LYS A 70 8.40 -2.57 -4.03
C LYS A 70 7.12 -2.36 -3.22
N SER A 71 7.25 -2.12 -1.91
CA SER A 71 6.11 -1.87 -1.01
C SER A 71 5.32 -0.63 -1.44
N ARG A 72 6.00 0.49 -1.72
CA ARG A 72 5.36 1.73 -2.22
C ARG A 72 4.64 1.50 -3.55
N ARG A 73 5.29 0.83 -4.52
CA ARG A 73 4.67 0.49 -5.81
C ARG A 73 3.45 -0.42 -5.66
N GLN A 74 3.51 -1.38 -4.75
CA GLN A 74 2.40 -2.29 -4.47
C GLN A 74 1.22 -1.55 -3.83
N ALA A 75 1.48 -0.63 -2.90
CA ALA A 75 0.46 0.22 -2.29
C ALA A 75 -0.25 1.07 -3.35
N LEU A 76 0.52 1.72 -4.23
CA LEU A 76 0.01 2.50 -5.35
C LEU A 76 -0.89 1.65 -6.27
N THR A 77 -0.36 0.51 -6.72
CA THR A 77 -1.07 -0.40 -7.63
C THR A 77 -2.37 -0.95 -7.00
N ASN A 78 -2.36 -1.18 -5.70
CA ASN A 78 -3.55 -1.65 -4.98
C ASN A 78 -4.60 -0.54 -4.87
N SER A 79 -4.19 0.69 -4.54
CA SER A 79 -5.09 1.86 -4.49
C SER A 79 -5.77 2.10 -5.84
N GLU A 80 -5.00 2.16 -6.93
CA GLU A 80 -5.56 2.33 -8.27
C GLU A 80 -6.44 1.17 -8.74
N ARG A 81 -6.13 -0.06 -8.29
CA ARG A 81 -7.00 -1.22 -8.54
C ARG A 81 -8.33 -1.08 -7.81
N GLN A 82 -8.32 -0.55 -6.58
CA GLN A 82 -9.54 -0.31 -5.81
C GLN A 82 -10.38 0.78 -6.46
N ALA A 83 -9.77 1.92 -6.84
CA ALA A 83 -10.46 3.00 -7.55
C ALA A 83 -11.17 2.50 -8.81
N ARG A 84 -10.48 1.74 -9.67
CA ARG A 84 -11.12 1.15 -10.87
C ARG A 84 -12.19 0.12 -10.53
N ALA A 85 -11.99 -0.69 -9.49
CA ALA A 85 -12.96 -1.70 -9.07
C ALA A 85 -14.26 -1.10 -8.50
N ALA A 86 -14.25 0.18 -8.12
CA ALA A 86 -15.43 0.93 -7.69
C ALA A 86 -16.26 1.49 -8.86
N THR A 87 -15.70 1.56 -10.08
CA THR A 87 -16.47 2.02 -11.25
C THR A 87 -17.63 1.09 -11.61
N GLY A 88 -18.71 1.67 -12.11
CA GLY A 88 -19.96 0.96 -12.44
C GLY A 88 -19.76 -0.20 -13.40
N ILE A 89 -18.94 -0.06 -14.45
CA ILE A 89 -18.68 -1.15 -15.41
C ILE A 89 -18.02 -2.36 -14.75
N ARG A 90 -17.14 -2.15 -13.75
CA ARG A 90 -16.49 -3.24 -13.01
C ARG A 90 -17.36 -3.79 -11.89
N ALA A 91 -18.19 -2.95 -11.27
CA ALA A 91 -19.18 -3.38 -10.30
C ALA A 91 -20.22 -4.30 -10.96
N ALA A 92 -20.80 -3.90 -12.09
CA ALA A 92 -21.79 -4.67 -12.84
C ALA A 92 -21.26 -6.04 -13.30
N ARG A 93 -19.97 -6.15 -13.63
CA ARG A 93 -19.33 -7.43 -14.00
C ARG A 93 -19.22 -8.44 -12.85
N LYS A 94 -19.44 -8.03 -11.60
CA LYS A 94 -19.45 -8.95 -10.44
C LYS A 94 -20.80 -9.62 -10.23
N ASP A 95 -21.87 -9.08 -10.80
CA ASP A 95 -23.20 -9.68 -10.69
C ASP A 95 -23.27 -10.98 -11.49
N THR A 96 -23.96 -11.97 -10.93
CA THR A 96 -24.11 -13.30 -11.54
C THR A 96 -25.03 -13.30 -12.75
N VAL A 97 -25.91 -12.31 -12.86
CA VAL A 97 -26.84 -12.12 -13.98
C VAL A 97 -26.61 -10.73 -14.53
N PHE A 98 -26.38 -10.64 -15.83
CA PHE A 98 -26.26 -9.36 -16.50
C PHE A 98 -27.58 -8.60 -16.42
N LYS A 99 -27.54 -7.40 -15.83
CA LYS A 99 -28.64 -6.43 -15.84
C LYS A 99 -28.18 -5.21 -16.63
N ALA A 100 -29.00 -4.80 -17.60
CA ALA A 100 -28.75 -3.57 -18.32
C ALA A 100 -28.76 -2.40 -17.32
N PRO A 101 -27.70 -1.57 -17.24
CA PRO A 101 -27.67 -0.41 -16.37
C PRO A 101 -28.78 0.58 -16.75
N MET A 102 -29.49 1.11 -15.75
CA MET A 102 -30.38 2.25 -15.99
C MET A 102 -29.54 3.49 -16.27
N GLN A 103 -29.94 4.29 -17.26
CA GLN A 103 -29.30 5.58 -17.51
C GLN A 103 -29.62 6.51 -16.34
N LEU A 104 -28.60 6.78 -15.52
CA LEU A 104 -28.69 7.70 -14.39
C LEU A 104 -28.27 9.10 -14.85
N SER A 105 -29.10 10.10 -14.57
CA SER A 105 -28.78 11.50 -14.88
C SER A 105 -27.61 12.01 -14.04
N GLY A 106 -26.73 12.84 -14.63
CA GLY A 106 -25.42 13.23 -14.08
C GLY A 106 -25.40 13.79 -12.64
N LYS A 107 -26.52 14.28 -12.11
CA LYS A 107 -26.62 14.82 -10.74
C LYS A 107 -26.80 13.75 -9.66
N GLU A 108 -27.25 12.55 -10.02
CA GLU A 108 -27.42 11.44 -9.07
C GLU A 108 -26.13 10.63 -8.85
N ASN A 109 -25.13 10.85 -9.70
CA ASN A 109 -23.93 10.02 -9.83
C ASN A 109 -22.78 10.42 -8.87
N ASN A 110 -22.89 11.54 -8.16
CA ASN A 110 -21.93 12.03 -7.16
C ASN A 110 -22.35 11.74 -5.71
N LYS A 111 -23.36 10.87 -5.48
CA LYS A 111 -23.93 10.65 -4.15
C LYS A 111 -22.92 10.07 -3.13
N ASP A 112 -21.81 9.50 -3.57
CA ASP A 112 -20.74 8.98 -2.69
C ASP A 112 -19.41 9.75 -2.74
N GLY A 113 -19.32 10.89 -3.44
CA GLY A 113 -18.27 11.90 -3.25
C GLY A 113 -16.80 11.43 -3.24
N THR A 114 -16.50 10.24 -3.75
CA THR A 114 -15.12 9.79 -3.89
C THR A 114 -14.69 10.17 -5.29
N ASP A 115 -13.94 11.27 -5.38
CA ASP A 115 -13.18 11.58 -6.58
C ASP A 115 -12.33 10.35 -6.91
N LEU A 116 -12.79 9.55 -7.87
CA LEU A 116 -12.13 8.33 -8.31
C LEU A 116 -10.89 8.73 -9.13
N VAL A 117 -9.85 9.20 -8.44
CA VAL A 117 -8.64 9.72 -9.05
C VAL A 117 -7.53 8.69 -8.97
N LEU A 118 -6.87 8.48 -10.10
CA LEU A 118 -5.66 7.68 -10.22
C LEU A 118 -4.44 8.53 -9.90
N ASN A 119 -3.44 7.88 -9.31
CA ASN A 119 -2.17 8.54 -9.02
C ASN A 119 -1.26 8.59 -10.26
N SER A 120 -1.41 7.64 -11.19
CA SER A 120 -0.71 7.60 -12.47
C SER A 120 -1.68 7.83 -13.63
N PRO A 121 -1.27 8.63 -14.65
CA PRO A 121 -2.10 8.86 -15.81
C PRO A 121 -2.31 7.57 -16.61
N ARG A 122 -3.47 7.47 -17.27
CA ARG A 122 -3.81 6.39 -18.20
C ARG A 122 -4.25 6.98 -19.53
N ASN A 123 -4.03 6.23 -20.61
CA ASN A 123 -4.48 6.63 -21.93
C ASN A 123 -5.95 6.27 -22.14
N CYS A 124 -6.76 7.24 -22.56
CA CYS A 124 -8.15 7.04 -22.96
C CYS A 124 -8.23 5.98 -24.07
N TYR A 125 -9.15 5.04 -23.95
CA TYR A 125 -9.36 3.99 -24.94
C TYR A 125 -9.73 4.56 -26.32
N ILE A 126 -10.45 5.69 -26.36
CA ILE A 126 -10.95 6.34 -27.57
C ILE A 126 -9.91 7.34 -28.10
N CYS A 127 -9.76 8.49 -27.44
CA CYS A 127 -8.96 9.60 -27.97
C CYS A 127 -7.47 9.53 -27.62
N LYS A 128 -7.04 8.54 -26.85
CA LYS A 128 -5.65 8.33 -26.38
C LYS A 128 -5.07 9.44 -25.48
N LYS A 129 -5.81 10.51 -25.17
CA LYS A 129 -5.42 11.52 -24.17
C LYS A 129 -5.17 10.86 -22.81
N GLU A 130 -4.16 11.35 -22.10
CA GLU A 130 -3.92 10.97 -20.71
C GLU A 130 -5.00 11.53 -19.79
N PHE A 131 -5.41 10.73 -18.81
CA PHE A 131 -6.37 11.12 -17.78
C PHE A 131 -6.07 10.42 -16.45
N THR A 132 -6.42 11.08 -15.34
CA THR A 132 -6.32 10.52 -13.99
C THR A 132 -7.67 10.43 -13.30
N GLN A 133 -8.61 11.30 -13.64
CA GLN A 133 -9.97 11.28 -13.11
C GLN A 133 -10.81 10.21 -13.82
N LEU A 134 -11.31 9.23 -13.08
CA LEU A 134 -12.21 8.20 -13.59
C LEU A 134 -13.64 8.74 -13.66
N HIS A 135 -14.37 8.29 -14.68
CA HIS A 135 -15.82 8.41 -14.73
C HIS A 135 -16.45 7.42 -13.73
N PHE A 136 -17.62 7.76 -13.18
CA PHE A 136 -18.30 6.88 -12.22
C PHE A 136 -18.59 5.49 -12.83
N PHE A 137 -18.88 5.43 -14.13
CA PHE A 137 -19.14 4.16 -14.84
C PHE A 137 -17.93 3.56 -15.56
N TYR A 138 -17.16 4.37 -16.31
CA TYR A 138 -16.10 3.88 -17.20
C TYR A 138 -14.71 4.10 -16.60
N ASP A 139 -13.86 3.06 -16.62
CA ASP A 139 -12.50 3.12 -16.07
C ASP A 139 -11.39 3.17 -17.14
N ALA A 140 -11.78 3.17 -18.42
CA ALA A 140 -10.89 3.08 -19.57
C ALA A 140 -10.99 4.30 -20.51
N MET A 141 -11.83 5.28 -20.21
CA MET A 141 -12.05 6.47 -21.04
C MET A 141 -11.78 7.72 -20.21
N CYS A 142 -11.25 8.79 -20.83
CA CYS A 142 -11.19 10.10 -20.18
C CYS A 142 -12.62 10.61 -19.90
N PRO A 143 -12.79 11.57 -18.97
CA PRO A 143 -14.12 12.08 -18.60
C PRO A 143 -14.96 12.54 -19.79
N GLU A 144 -14.38 13.27 -20.74
CA GLU A 144 -15.05 13.75 -21.96
C GLU A 144 -15.62 12.59 -22.81
N CYS A 145 -14.80 11.58 -23.10
CA CYS A 145 -15.22 10.44 -23.90
C CYS A 145 -16.18 9.53 -23.13
N ALA A 146 -15.99 9.39 -21.82
CA ALA A 146 -16.87 8.58 -20.98
C ALA A 146 -18.28 9.15 -20.91
N GLU A 147 -18.41 10.46 -20.71
CA GLU A 147 -19.70 11.16 -20.68
C GLU A 147 -20.42 11.05 -22.03
N PHE A 148 -19.69 11.20 -23.14
CA PHE A 148 -20.27 11.08 -24.47
C PHE A 148 -20.77 9.65 -24.81
N ASN A 149 -20.20 8.61 -24.18
CA ASN A 149 -20.51 7.19 -24.49
C ASN A 149 -21.39 6.50 -23.44
N TYR A 150 -21.81 7.19 -22.38
CA TYR A 150 -22.69 6.64 -21.35
C TYR A 150 -24.17 6.85 -21.72
#